data_AF-A0A946VG11-F1
#
_entry.id   AF-A0A946VG11-F1
#
_cell.length_a   1.000
_cell.length_b   1.000
_cell.length_c   1.000
_cell.angle_alpha   90.00
_cell.angle_beta   90.00
_cell.angle_gamma   90.00
#
_symmetry.space_group_name_H-M   'P 1'
#
loop_
_entity.id
_entity.type
_entity.pdbx_description
1 polymer ?
#
loop_
_entity_poly.entity_id
_entity_poly.type
_entity_poly.pdbx_seq_one_letter_code
_entity_poly.pdbx_strand_id
1 'polypeptide(L)'
;TTEFDLTDTSGTVTLRYKGLLPDLFREGQGIVAQGKLNADGVIIAQEVLAKHDENYMPPEVADALKESGASHPDNIPKKNY
;
A
#
# COMPACT_ATOMS: atom_id res chain seq x y z
N THR A 1 1.54 -7.51 16.72
CA THR A 1 1.89 -8.44 15.64
C THR A 1 0.62 -8.80 14.95
N THR A 2 0.57 -8.63 13.64
CA THR A 2 -0.60 -8.92 12.80
C THR A 2 -0.26 -10.11 11.93
N GLU A 3 -1.21 -11.01 11.77
CA GLU A 3 -1.08 -12.20 10.93
C GLU A 3 -2.20 -12.19 9.90
N PHE A 4 -1.86 -12.47 8.64
CA PHE A 4 -2.81 -12.53 7.55
C PHE A 4 -2.31 -13.46 6.45
N ASP A 5 -3.25 -14.04 5.71
CA ASP A 5 -2.96 -14.92 4.61
C ASP A 5 -2.74 -14.12 3.32
N LEU A 6 -1.58 -14.32 2.70
CA LEU A 6 -1.22 -13.72 1.43
C LEU A 6 -1.40 -14.77 0.35
N THR A 7 -2.28 -14.51 -0.61
CA THR A 7 -2.44 -15.38 -1.77
C THR A 7 -1.65 -14.81 -2.94
N ASP A 8 -0.72 -15.60 -3.46
CA ASP A 8 -0.10 -15.39 -4.76
C ASP A 8 -0.89 -16.17 -5.83
N THR A 9 -0.61 -15.90 -7.11
CA THR A 9 -1.18 -16.56 -8.30
C THR A 9 -1.27 -18.09 -8.19
N SER A 10 -0.41 -18.74 -7.41
CA SER A 10 -0.36 -20.21 -7.32
C SER A 10 -0.61 -20.81 -5.93
N GLY A 11 -0.77 -20.00 -4.87
CA GLY A 11 -0.94 -20.54 -3.50
C GLY A 11 -1.06 -19.49 -2.41
N THR A 12 -1.43 -19.95 -1.21
CA THR A 12 -1.63 -19.09 -0.02
C THR A 12 -0.51 -19.32 0.98
N VAL A 13 0.07 -18.24 1.48
CA VAL A 13 1.14 -18.26 2.50
C VAL A 13 0.75 -17.39 3.68
N THR A 14 0.97 -17.87 4.90
CA THR A 14 0.68 -17.10 6.11
C THR A 14 1.82 -16.13 6.38
N LEU A 15 1.50 -14.85 6.57
CA LEU A 15 2.45 -13.79 6.81
C LEU A 15 2.23 -13.16 8.19
N ARG A 16 3.30 -13.09 8.99
CA ARG A 16 3.36 -12.41 10.28
C ARG A 16 4.16 -11.13 10.17
N TYR A 17 3.53 -10.01 10.49
CA TYR A 17 4.17 -8.71 10.53
C TYR A 17 4.14 -8.11 11.94
N LYS A 18 5.27 -7.55 12.38
CA LYS A 18 5.37 -6.86 13.67
C LYS A 18 5.60 -5.37 13.43
N GLY A 19 4.52 -4.63 13.21
CA GLY A 19 4.55 -3.18 13.02
C GLY A 19 3.15 -2.61 12.80
N LEU A 20 3.10 -1.34 12.41
CA LEU A 20 1.88 -0.68 11.95
C LEU A 20 1.71 -0.97 10.46
N LEU A 21 0.56 -1.52 10.09
CA LEU A 21 0.21 -1.64 8.68
C LEU A 21 -0.15 -0.24 8.14
N PRO A 22 0.21 0.07 6.90
CA PRO A 22 -0.22 1.32 6.28
C PRO A 22 -1.76 1.37 6.22
N ASP A 23 -2.32 2.57 6.29
CA ASP A 23 -3.78 2.78 6.27
C ASP A 23 -4.44 2.23 4.99
N LEU A 24 -3.65 2.17 3.92
CA LEU A 24 -4.03 1.59 2.62
C LEU A 24 -4.01 0.05 2.58
N PHE A 25 -3.63 -0.63 3.66
CA PHE A 25 -3.65 -2.10 3.71
C PHE A 25 -5.11 -2.59 3.84
N ARG A 26 -5.66 -3.12 2.75
CA ARG A 26 -7.03 -3.65 2.67
C ARG A 26 -7.11 -4.95 1.90
N GLU A 27 -8.12 -5.75 2.22
CA GLU A 27 -8.44 -7.00 1.51
C GLU A 27 -8.70 -6.72 0.02
N GLY A 28 -8.13 -7.56 -0.86
CA GLY A 28 -8.28 -7.43 -2.31
C GLY A 28 -7.32 -6.44 -3.00
N GLN A 29 -6.45 -5.75 -2.26
CA GLN A 29 -5.37 -4.95 -2.84
C GLN A 29 -4.04 -5.69 -2.82
N GLY A 30 -3.24 -5.50 -3.88
CA GLY A 30 -1.90 -6.07 -3.96
C GLY A 30 -0.96 -5.41 -2.95
N ILE A 31 -0.18 -6.23 -2.25
CA ILE A 31 0.84 -5.76 -1.31
C ILE A 31 2.19 -6.38 -1.63
N VAL A 32 3.26 -5.71 -1.24
CA VAL A 32 4.64 -6.22 -1.29
C VAL A 32 5.13 -6.31 0.14
N ALA A 33 5.51 -7.51 0.56
CA ALA A 33 6.08 -7.73 1.88
C ALA A 33 7.49 -8.30 1.77
N GLN A 34 8.41 -7.79 2.58
CA GLN A 34 9.79 -8.25 2.66
C GLN A 34 10.04 -8.90 4.01
N GLY A 35 10.57 -10.13 4.00
CA GLY A 35 10.70 -10.93 5.21
C GLY A 35 11.53 -12.19 5.03
N LYS A 36 11.47 -13.06 6.04
CA LYS A 36 12.10 -14.39 6.03
C LYS A 36 11.05 -15.48 6.17
N LEU A 37 11.15 -16.53 5.37
CA LEU A 37 10.33 -17.73 5.51
C LEU A 37 10.90 -18.60 6.62
N ASN A 38 10.06 -18.99 7.58
CA ASN A 38 10.43 -19.93 8.65
C ASN A 38 10.18 -21.39 8.24
N ALA A 39 10.70 -22.32 9.05
CA ALA A 39 10.52 -23.76 8.87
C ALA A 39 9.05 -24.19 8.87
N ASP A 40 8.17 -23.46 9.55
CA ASP A 40 6.72 -23.69 9.60
C ASP A 40 5.97 -23.18 8.36
N GLY A 41 6.66 -22.65 7.35
CA GLY A 41 6.03 -22.08 6.14
C GLY A 41 5.42 -20.68 6.33
N VAL A 42 5.71 -20.03 7.46
CA VAL A 42 5.22 -18.68 7.78
C VAL A 42 6.28 -17.64 7.40
N ILE A 43 5.86 -16.58 6.71
CA ILE A 43 6.74 -15.44 6.38
C ILE A 43 6.75 -14.46 7.55
N ILE A 44 7.91 -14.22 8.14
CA ILE A 44 8.14 -13.15 9.11
C ILE A 44 8.51 -11.89 8.35
N ALA A 45 7.52 -11.04 8.10
CA ALA A 45 7.70 -9.75 7.43
C ALA A 45 8.36 -8.75 8.37
N GLN A 46 9.40 -8.10 7.85
CA GLN A 46 10.07 -6.95 8.46
C GLN A 46 9.52 -5.63 7.89
N GLU A 47 9.02 -5.67 6.66
CA GLU A 47 8.44 -4.51 5.97
C GLU A 47 7.24 -4.93 5.12
N VAL A 48 6.20 -4.09 5.11
CA VAL A 48 4.98 -4.30 4.29
C VAL A 48 4.65 -2.97 3.61
N LEU A 49 4.61 -2.99 2.29
CA LEU A 49 4.23 -1.88 1.44
C LEU A 49 2.93 -2.24 0.70
N ALA A 50 1.89 -1.43 0.85
CA ALA A 50 0.71 -1.56 0.00
C ALA A 50 1.07 -1.04 -1.40
N LYS A 51 0.72 -1.78 -2.47
CA LYS A 51 0.84 -1.23 -3.83
C LYS A 51 -0.12 -0.05 -3.91
N HIS A 52 0.42 1.09 -4.31
CA HIS A 52 -0.37 2.29 -4.43
C HIS A 52 -1.46 2.11 -5.47
N ASP A 53 -2.71 2.39 -5.10
CA ASP A 53 -3.69 2.86 -6.07
C ASP A 53 -3.05 4.05 -6.80
N GLU A 54 -3.06 4.06 -8.13
CA GLU A 54 -2.45 5.12 -8.96
C GLU A 54 -3.00 6.53 -8.65
N ASN A 55 -4.04 6.62 -7.81
CA ASN A 55 -4.70 7.85 -7.38
C ASN A 55 -4.30 8.35 -5.99
N TYR A 56 -3.22 7.85 -5.38
CA TYR A 56 -2.81 8.36 -4.08
C TYR A 56 -2.34 9.80 -4.11
N MET A 57 -3.14 10.64 -3.46
CA MET A 57 -2.77 11.98 -3.05
C MET A 57 -2.17 11.90 -1.65
N PRO A 58 -0.84 12.09 -1.48
CA PRO A 58 -0.28 12.28 -0.16
C PRO A 58 -1.00 13.43 0.57
N PRO A 59 -1.13 13.39 1.90
CA PRO A 59 -1.79 14.45 2.66
C PRO A 59 -1.13 15.82 2.42
N GLU A 60 0.16 15.85 2.10
CA GLU A 60 0.90 17.06 1.72
C GLU A 60 0.34 17.73 0.45
N VAL A 61 -0.08 16.95 -0.56
CA VAL A 61 -0.71 17.52 -1.76
C VAL A 61 -2.18 17.90 -1.51
N ALA A 62 -2.87 17.19 -0.62
CA ALA A 62 -4.23 17.52 -0.25
C ALA A 62 -4.32 18.89 0.48
N ASP A 63 -3.33 19.20 1.32
CA ASP A 63 -3.23 20.48 2.01
C ASP A 63 -2.88 21.62 1.04
N ALA A 64 -1.89 21.41 0.16
CA ALA A 64 -1.51 22.38 -0.86
C ALA A 64 -2.64 22.69 -1.87
N LEU A 65 -3.47 21.70 -2.21
CA LEU A 65 -4.65 21.86 -3.07
C LEU A 65 -5.77 22.65 -2.38
N LYS A 66 -5.95 22.48 -1.06
CA LYS A 66 -6.93 23.25 -0.28
C LYS A 66 -6.51 24.71 -0.11
N GLU A 67 -5.21 24.98 0.07
CA GLU A 67 -4.69 26.35 0.20
C GLU A 67 -4.75 27.11 -1.14
N SER A 68 -4.66 26.40 -2.27
CA SER A 68 -4.66 27.00 -3.62
C SER A 68 -6.04 27.24 -4.24
N GLY A 69 -7.15 26.89 -3.56
CA GLY A 69 -8.50 27.22 -4.02
C GLY A 69 -8.93 26.63 -5.37
N ALA A 70 -8.27 25.58 -5.87
CA ALA A 70 -8.56 24.96 -7.16
C ALA A 70 -9.53 23.77 -7.01
N SER A 71 -10.80 24.06 -6.71
CA SER A 71 -11.86 23.07 -6.62
C SER A 71 -12.43 22.67 -7.99
N HIS A 72 -11.62 22.46 -9.05
CA HIS A 72 -12.10 21.87 -10.31
C HIS A 72 -10.99 21.03 -11.00
N PRO A 73 -11.18 19.72 -11.22
CA PRO A 73 -10.17 18.81 -11.79
C PRO A 73 -9.90 18.99 -13.30
N ASP A 74 -10.53 19.95 -13.97
CA ASP A 74 -10.43 20.15 -15.42
C ASP A 74 -9.23 21.01 -15.86
N ASN A 75 -8.60 21.77 -14.95
CA ASN A 75 -7.62 22.81 -15.33
C ASN A 75 -6.14 22.43 -15.18
N ILE A 76 -5.81 21.13 -15.10
CA ILE A 76 -4.39 20.71 -15.08
C ILE A 76 -3.84 20.61 -16.52
N PRO A 77 -2.86 21.44 -16.93
CA PRO A 77 -2.25 21.29 -18.24
C PRO A 77 -1.48 19.97 -18.30
N LYS A 78 -1.90 19.07 -19.21
CA LYS A 78 -1.21 17.81 -19.49
C LYS A 78 0.19 18.15 -20.02
N LYS A 79 1.21 17.96 -19.18
CA LYS A 79 2.60 18.06 -19.61
C LYS A 79 3.04 16.69 -20.09
N ASN A 80 3.16 16.58 -21.41
CA ASN A 80 3.60 15.38 -22.09
C ASN A 80 5.05 15.07 -21.68
N TYR A 81 5.26 13.87 -21.14
CA TYR A 81 6.54 13.15 -21.20
C TYR A 81 6.23 11.74 -21.70
#